data_AF-A0A497KAL2-F1
#
_entry.id   AF-A0A497KAL2-F1
#
_cell.length_a   1.000
_cell.length_b   1.000
_cell.length_c   1.000
_cell.angle_alpha   90.00
_cell.angle_beta   90.00
_cell.angle_gamma   90.00
#
_symmetry.space_group_name_H-M   'P 1'
#
loop_
_entity.id
_entity.type
_entity.pdbx_description
1 polymer ?
#
loop_
_entity_poly.entity_id
_entity_poly.type
_entity_poly.pdbx_seq_one_letter_code
_entity_poly.pdbx_strand_id
1 'polypeptide(L)'
;MVSEWTVDEYYARVKNLLKEMHLWEEAERRFKAPHIKNLVRKILEKYEEAQVDPQYFDWKPVFANILSYDSLEKFYKREVEPKLPKPKITEMKEKTEEAYITKETSYLEAQLMSLIEDARTLHPELGAEILKRARERIAEALGQIEDLDRLYLEVSRLKEEARRERAKAREYKAKTQELEKELRKLYEEISALRQQLEEAKKAQKRYIYKMVALKAIAHIPSFLGEDGKVYGPFEAGQIFNVPEKDAHKLISRGLAQPWKPTAFTPEAPKAPKAPKEEIKAKATQLWNEYIDATLGYEPTKAMQIARQLRELRKQLFS
;
A
#
# COMPACT_ATOMS: atom_id res chain seq x y z
N MET A 1 44.93 28.44 14.28
CA MET A 1 44.71 29.90 14.39
C MET A 1 46.02 30.47 14.92
N VAL A 2 46.74 31.20 14.06
CA VAL A 2 48.05 31.76 14.39
C VAL A 2 47.94 32.69 15.59
N SER A 3 48.83 32.52 16.57
CA SER A 3 48.84 33.37 17.77
C SER A 3 49.16 34.82 17.40
N GLU A 4 48.49 35.78 18.05
CA GLU A 4 48.69 37.21 17.76
C GLU A 4 50.14 37.64 18.03
N TRP A 5 50.79 37.01 19.02
CA TRP A 5 52.21 37.21 19.32
C TRP A 5 53.11 36.81 18.15
N THR A 6 52.84 35.67 17.50
CA THR A 6 53.58 35.23 16.30
C THR A 6 53.37 36.20 15.14
N VAL A 7 52.16 36.71 14.95
CA VAL A 7 51.88 37.73 13.91
C VAL A 7 52.69 39.00 14.16
N ASP A 8 52.76 39.46 15.41
CA ASP A 8 53.53 40.64 15.80
C ASP A 8 55.04 40.46 15.60
N GLU A 9 55.58 39.30 15.95
CA GLU A 9 56.99 38.97 15.75
C GLU A 9 57.39 39.01 14.26
N TYR A 10 56.64 38.32 13.40
CA TYR A 10 56.94 38.29 11.97
C TYR A 10 56.64 39.62 11.28
N TYR A 11 55.65 40.37 11.74
CA TYR A 11 55.41 41.73 11.28
C TYR A 11 56.57 42.66 11.64
N ALA A 12 57.12 42.57 12.86
CA ALA A 12 58.32 43.32 13.24
C ALA A 12 59.52 42.94 12.37
N ARG A 13 59.67 41.66 12.04
CA ARG A 13 60.71 41.19 11.11
C ARG A 13 60.54 41.78 9.71
N VAL A 14 59.35 41.77 9.13
CA VAL A 14 59.07 42.39 7.82
C VAL A 14 59.30 43.90 7.87
N LYS A 15 58.88 44.57 8.94
CA LYS A 15 59.13 46.00 9.15
C LYS A 15 60.62 46.32 9.15
N ASN A 16 61.43 45.52 9.85
CA ASN A 16 62.88 45.71 9.89
C ASN A 16 63.51 45.46 8.51
N LEU A 17 63.09 44.41 7.80
CA LEU A 17 63.55 44.13 6.43
C LEU A 17 63.25 45.29 5.46
N LEU A 18 62.05 45.85 5.52
CA LEU A 18 61.67 47.00 4.69
C LEU A 18 62.44 48.27 5.08
N LYS A 19 62.78 48.45 6.35
CA LYS A 19 63.64 49.56 6.81
C LYS A 19 65.07 49.42 6.30
N GLU A 20 65.65 48.22 6.37
CA GLU A 20 66.98 47.93 5.81
C GLU A 20 67.06 48.23 4.31
N MET A 21 65.96 48.01 3.58
CA MET A 21 65.85 48.31 2.15
C MET A 21 65.44 49.76 1.86
N HIS A 22 65.25 50.59 2.88
CA HIS A 22 64.73 51.96 2.79
C HIS A 22 63.35 52.08 2.12
N LEU A 23 62.53 51.01 2.15
CA LEU A 23 61.19 50.97 1.55
C LEU A 23 60.05 51.20 2.55
N TRP A 24 60.34 51.15 3.87
CA TRP A 24 59.32 51.15 4.91
C TRP A 24 58.42 52.40 4.89
N GLU A 25 59.00 53.60 4.84
CA GLU A 25 58.24 54.85 4.92
C GLU A 25 57.25 54.99 3.77
N GLU A 26 57.68 54.62 2.56
CA GLU A 26 56.84 54.65 1.37
C GLU A 26 55.77 53.56 1.39
N ALA A 27 56.11 52.34 1.84
CA ALA A 27 55.16 51.25 1.98
C ALA A 27 54.09 51.55 3.05
N GLU A 28 54.48 52.14 4.18
CA GLU A 28 53.58 52.56 5.25
C GLU A 28 52.64 53.68 4.78
N ARG A 29 53.17 54.67 4.04
CA ARG A 29 52.35 55.73 3.44
C ARG A 29 51.33 55.18 2.45
N ARG A 30 51.73 54.23 1.60
CA ARG A 30 50.88 53.69 0.53
C ARG A 30 49.84 52.70 1.04
N PHE A 31 50.23 51.75 1.88
CA PHE A 31 49.37 50.62 2.26
C PHE A 31 48.85 50.66 3.69
N LYS A 32 49.43 51.50 4.57
CA LYS A 32 49.21 51.56 6.02
C LYS A 32 49.69 50.32 6.78
N ALA A 33 50.33 50.55 7.92
CA ALA A 33 50.86 49.52 8.80
C ALA A 33 49.87 48.37 9.15
N PRO A 34 48.59 48.63 9.50
CA PRO A 34 47.65 47.55 9.85
C PRO A 34 47.37 46.59 8.69
N HIS A 35 47.39 47.06 7.44
CA HIS A 35 47.13 46.20 6.30
C HIS A 35 48.34 45.33 5.96
N ILE A 36 49.55 45.83 6.15
CA ILE A 36 50.78 45.05 6.03
C ILE A 36 50.80 43.95 7.12
N LYS A 37 50.40 44.28 8.35
CA LYS A 37 50.25 43.29 9.43
C LYS A 37 49.22 42.20 9.08
N ASN A 38 48.06 42.58 8.52
CA ASN A 38 47.06 41.62 8.07
C ASN A 38 47.56 40.72 6.93
N LEU A 39 48.39 41.26 6.03
CA LEU A 39 49.02 40.48 4.98
C LEU A 39 49.97 39.41 5.56
N VAL A 40 50.79 39.79 6.54
CA VAL A 40 51.66 38.84 7.26
C VAL A 40 50.82 37.76 7.94
N ARG A 41 49.72 38.12 8.61
CA ARG A 41 48.78 37.15 9.21
C ARG A 41 48.28 36.13 8.18
N LYS A 42 47.81 36.58 7.01
CA LYS A 42 47.33 35.70 5.94
C LYS A 42 48.40 34.72 5.45
N ILE A 43 49.65 35.17 5.35
CA ILE A 43 50.77 34.30 4.98
C ILE A 43 50.99 33.23 6.06
N LEU A 44 51.03 33.63 7.33
CA LEU A 44 51.23 32.71 8.45
C LEU A 44 50.09 31.69 8.57
N GLU A 45 48.84 32.09 8.36
CA GLU A 45 47.68 31.18 8.35
C GLU A 45 47.85 30.08 7.30
N LYS A 46 48.36 30.42 6.10
CA LYS A 46 48.62 29.44 5.04
C LYS A 46 49.76 28.48 5.38
N TYR A 47 50.77 28.94 6.09
CA TYR A 47 51.85 28.08 6.59
C TYR A 47 51.39 27.18 7.74
N GLU A 48 50.52 27.67 8.63
CA GLU A 48 49.88 26.87 9.69
C GLU A 48 48.99 25.78 9.08
N GLU A 49 48.15 26.13 8.09
CA GLU A 49 47.33 25.18 7.31
C GLU A 49 48.20 24.11 6.65
N ALA A 50 49.36 24.48 6.11
CA ALA A 50 50.27 23.54 5.45
C ALA A 50 51.17 22.75 6.42
N GLN A 51 51.11 23.04 7.74
CA GLN A 51 52.03 22.50 8.75
C GLN A 51 53.50 22.63 8.31
N VAL A 52 53.88 23.82 7.86
CA VAL A 52 55.26 24.19 7.50
C VAL A 52 55.68 25.36 8.38
N ASP A 53 56.91 25.32 8.88
CA ASP A 53 57.46 26.42 9.68
C ASP A 53 57.57 27.70 8.80
N PRO A 54 56.95 28.83 9.20
CA PRO A 54 57.03 30.10 8.47
C PRO A 54 58.44 30.69 8.35
N GLN A 55 59.43 30.19 9.09
CA GLN A 55 60.82 30.59 8.95
C GLN A 55 61.41 30.25 7.56
N TYR A 56 60.87 29.23 6.89
CA TYR A 56 61.29 28.83 5.54
C TYR A 56 60.77 29.75 4.43
N PHE A 57 59.89 30.72 4.75
CA PHE A 57 59.45 31.70 3.76
C PHE A 57 60.52 32.77 3.54
N ASP A 58 60.89 33.00 2.29
CA ASP A 58 61.85 34.04 1.90
C ASP A 58 61.25 35.44 1.99
N TRP A 59 61.07 35.94 3.21
CA TRP A 59 60.44 37.24 3.50
C TRP A 59 61.10 38.41 2.77
N LYS A 60 62.43 38.44 2.69
CA LYS A 60 63.18 39.57 2.12
C LYS A 60 63.01 39.71 0.60
N PRO A 61 63.27 38.68 -0.24
CA PRO A 61 63.01 38.77 -1.68
C PRO A 61 61.56 39.05 -2.04
N VAL A 62 60.60 38.52 -1.27
CA VAL A 62 59.17 38.70 -1.57
C VAL A 62 58.73 40.14 -1.31
N PHE A 63 59.11 40.71 -0.16
CA PHE A 63 58.69 42.07 0.20
C PHE A 63 59.51 43.18 -0.48
N ALA A 64 60.64 42.85 -1.11
CA ALA A 64 61.44 43.80 -1.90
C ALA A 64 60.61 44.52 -2.98
N ASN A 65 59.66 43.82 -3.59
CA ASN A 65 58.86 44.34 -4.69
C ASN A 65 57.49 44.87 -4.24
N ILE A 66 57.24 45.05 -2.94
CA ILE A 66 55.90 45.43 -2.46
C ILE A 66 55.39 46.76 -3.07
N LEU A 67 56.29 47.69 -3.38
CA LEU A 67 55.97 48.99 -3.96
C LEU A 67 55.71 48.96 -5.48
N SER A 68 56.05 47.88 -6.18
CA SER A 68 55.76 47.79 -7.62
C SER A 68 54.28 47.52 -7.91
N TYR A 69 53.46 47.30 -6.87
CA TYR A 69 52.04 46.97 -6.97
C TYR A 69 51.14 48.08 -6.44
N ASP A 70 49.96 48.24 -7.05
CA ASP A 70 48.97 49.25 -6.63
C ASP A 70 48.16 48.87 -5.40
N SER A 71 48.10 47.57 -5.09
CA SER A 71 47.35 47.05 -3.95
C SER A 71 48.05 45.84 -3.35
N LEU A 72 47.90 45.67 -2.04
CA LEU A 72 48.41 44.49 -1.33
C LEU A 72 47.77 43.18 -1.84
N GLU A 73 46.54 43.23 -2.37
CA GLU A 73 45.89 42.06 -2.96
C GLU A 73 46.56 41.61 -4.27
N LYS A 74 46.89 42.57 -5.15
CA LYS A 74 47.63 42.28 -6.39
C LYS A 74 49.02 41.73 -6.08
N PHE A 75 49.70 42.33 -5.09
CA PHE A 75 50.98 41.85 -4.58
C PHE A 75 50.85 40.42 -4.04
N TYR A 76 49.86 40.16 -3.18
CA TYR A 76 49.63 38.84 -2.61
C TYR A 76 49.43 37.76 -3.68
N LYS A 77 48.52 37.99 -4.64
CA LYS A 77 48.22 36.99 -5.67
C LYS A 77 49.40 36.69 -6.61
N ARG A 78 50.26 37.66 -6.88
CA ARG A 78 51.36 37.51 -7.85
C ARG A 78 52.68 37.08 -7.22
N GLU A 79 53.05 37.65 -6.07
CA GLU A 79 54.36 37.43 -5.46
C GLU A 79 54.35 36.45 -4.29
N VAL A 80 53.23 36.41 -3.56
CA VAL A 80 53.12 35.66 -2.31
C VAL A 80 52.49 34.29 -2.57
N GLU A 81 51.27 34.26 -3.11
CA GLU A 81 50.46 33.05 -3.30
C GLU A 81 51.18 31.92 -4.07
N PRO A 82 51.95 32.19 -5.16
CA PRO A 82 52.67 31.12 -5.87
C PRO A 82 53.82 30.49 -5.06
N LYS A 83 54.34 31.20 -4.06
CA LYS A 83 55.46 30.78 -3.20
C LYS A 83 54.99 30.22 -1.86
N LEU A 84 53.69 30.27 -1.58
CA LEU A 84 53.14 29.63 -0.39
C LEU A 84 53.21 28.10 -0.54
N PRO A 85 53.47 27.38 0.55
CA PRO A 85 53.36 25.93 0.55
C PRO A 85 51.92 25.60 0.17
N LYS A 86 51.77 24.78 -0.88
CA LYS A 86 50.48 24.15 -1.14
C LYS A 86 50.14 23.30 0.09
N PRO A 87 48.88 23.29 0.54
CA PRO A 87 48.48 22.49 1.69
C PRO A 87 49.03 21.08 1.52
N LYS A 88 49.76 20.59 2.52
CA LYS A 88 50.28 19.22 2.50
C LYS A 88 49.10 18.28 2.30
N ILE A 89 49.31 17.36 1.37
CA ILE A 89 48.45 16.25 1.04
C ILE A 89 48.38 15.30 2.25
N THR A 90 47.66 15.68 3.29
CA THR A 90 47.20 14.79 4.37
C THR A 90 45.90 14.11 3.96
N GLU A 91 45.05 14.79 3.18
CA GLU A 91 43.79 14.21 2.68
C GLU A 91 43.94 13.12 1.61
N MET A 92 45.06 13.04 0.85
CA MET A 92 45.26 11.90 -0.07
C MET A 92 46.00 10.72 0.57
N LYS A 93 46.78 10.92 1.63
CA LYS A 93 47.42 9.79 2.36
C LYS A 93 46.43 9.07 3.25
N GLU A 94 45.56 9.81 3.94
CA GLU A 94 44.46 9.22 4.70
C GLU A 94 43.50 8.49 3.76
N LYS A 95 43.14 9.03 2.59
CA LYS A 95 42.34 8.28 1.61
C LYS A 95 43.01 7.04 1.06
N THR A 96 44.34 6.98 0.91
CA THR A 96 45.01 5.76 0.43
C THR A 96 45.26 4.74 1.53
N GLU A 97 45.54 5.18 2.77
CA GLU A 97 45.66 4.29 3.93
C GLU A 97 44.29 3.80 4.38
N GLU A 98 43.27 4.64 4.46
CA GLU A 98 41.88 4.23 4.70
C GLU A 98 41.39 3.34 3.57
N ALA A 99 41.67 3.63 2.29
CA ALA A 99 41.29 2.73 1.21
C ALA A 99 42.06 1.40 1.27
N TYR A 100 43.33 1.41 1.69
CA TYR A 100 44.12 0.19 1.90
C TYR A 100 43.60 -0.63 3.09
N ILE A 101 43.37 0.02 4.24
CA ILE A 101 42.75 -0.58 5.43
C ILE A 101 41.36 -1.09 5.11
N THR A 102 40.53 -0.33 4.39
CA THR A 102 39.18 -0.76 3.98
C THR A 102 39.23 -1.96 3.04
N LYS A 103 40.20 -1.98 2.11
CA LYS A 103 40.38 -3.11 1.20
C LYS A 103 40.89 -4.35 1.93
N GLU A 104 41.85 -4.19 2.83
CA GLU A 104 42.43 -5.28 3.61
C GLU A 104 41.43 -5.83 4.63
N THR A 105 40.68 -4.95 5.30
CA THR A 105 39.57 -5.35 6.19
C THR A 105 38.46 -6.05 5.42
N SER A 106 38.05 -5.53 4.26
CA SER A 106 37.07 -6.22 3.39
C SER A 106 37.57 -7.60 2.92
N TYR A 107 38.87 -7.72 2.63
CA TYR A 107 39.49 -8.99 2.25
C TYR A 107 39.52 -10.00 3.42
N LEU A 108 39.92 -9.55 4.61
CA LEU A 108 39.91 -10.35 5.83
C LEU A 108 38.48 -10.73 6.25
N GLU A 109 37.52 -9.82 6.13
CA GLU A 109 36.10 -10.09 6.35
C GLU A 109 35.58 -11.14 5.38
N ALA A 110 35.91 -11.04 4.08
CA ALA A 110 35.52 -12.04 3.09
C ALA A 110 36.13 -13.42 3.38
N GLN A 111 37.40 -13.48 3.79
CA GLN A 111 38.03 -14.73 4.21
C GLN A 111 37.39 -15.31 5.47
N LEU A 112 37.13 -14.46 6.48
CA LEU A 112 36.44 -14.88 7.70
C LEU A 112 35.04 -15.41 7.38
N MET A 113 34.27 -14.72 6.54
CA MET A 113 32.93 -15.14 6.13
C MET A 113 32.97 -16.46 5.35
N SER A 114 33.94 -16.63 4.44
CA SER A 114 34.17 -17.91 3.76
C SER A 114 34.47 -19.03 4.76
N LEU A 115 35.40 -18.82 5.68
CA LEU A 115 35.75 -19.80 6.71
C LEU A 115 34.58 -20.12 7.65
N ILE A 116 33.74 -19.12 7.94
CA ILE A 116 32.51 -19.29 8.74
C ILE A 116 31.48 -20.12 7.97
N GLU A 117 31.32 -19.89 6.67
CA GLU A 117 30.38 -20.62 5.82
C GLU A 117 30.84 -22.06 5.58
N ASP A 118 32.14 -22.26 5.39
CA ASP A 118 32.80 -23.57 5.33
C ASP A 118 32.66 -24.31 6.69
N ALA A 119 32.87 -23.62 7.81
CA ALA A 119 32.67 -24.22 9.13
C ALA A 119 31.19 -24.56 9.40
N ARG A 120 30.26 -23.74 8.92
CA ARG A 120 28.81 -23.92 9.07
C ARG A 120 28.29 -25.10 8.23
N THR A 121 28.90 -25.37 7.08
CA THR A 121 28.58 -26.52 6.22
C THR A 121 29.16 -27.83 6.75
N LEU A 122 30.34 -27.79 7.37
CA LEU A 122 31.00 -28.98 7.91
C LEU A 122 30.43 -29.42 9.27
N HIS A 123 30.09 -28.50 10.17
CA HIS A 123 29.39 -28.80 11.43
C HIS A 123 28.51 -27.62 11.90
N PRO A 124 27.19 -27.65 11.69
CA PRO A 124 26.27 -26.55 12.01
C PRO A 124 26.28 -26.10 13.48
N GLU A 125 26.47 -27.04 14.41
CA GLU A 125 26.52 -26.75 15.85
C GLU A 125 27.88 -26.19 16.28
N LEU A 126 28.98 -26.72 15.74
CA LEU A 126 30.34 -26.23 15.99
C LEU A 126 30.55 -24.84 15.39
N GLY A 127 30.01 -24.56 14.20
CA GLY A 127 30.08 -23.26 13.55
C GLY A 127 29.38 -22.17 14.36
N ALA A 128 28.23 -22.47 14.96
CA ALA A 128 27.53 -21.55 15.86
C ALA A 128 28.32 -21.26 17.14
N GLU A 129 28.97 -22.28 17.70
CA GLU A 129 29.76 -22.15 18.93
C GLU A 129 31.10 -21.45 18.72
N ILE A 130 31.78 -21.71 17.60
CA ILE A 130 33.02 -21.02 17.20
C ILE A 130 32.73 -19.55 16.91
N LEU A 131 31.64 -19.25 16.20
CA LEU A 131 31.18 -17.87 15.97
C LEU A 131 30.89 -17.15 17.28
N LYS A 132 30.22 -17.83 18.21
CA LYS A 132 29.92 -17.29 19.53
C LYS A 132 31.20 -16.93 20.28
N ARG A 133 32.17 -17.84 20.37
CA ARG A 133 33.46 -17.61 21.05
C ARG A 133 34.32 -16.55 20.38
N ALA A 134 34.35 -16.50 19.04
CA ALA A 134 35.09 -15.49 18.30
C ALA A 134 34.49 -14.09 18.55
N ARG A 135 33.16 -13.99 18.59
CA ARG A 135 32.44 -12.75 18.83
C ARG A 135 32.58 -12.27 20.28
N GLU A 136 32.52 -13.19 21.24
CA GLU A 136 32.79 -12.91 22.67
C GLU A 136 34.21 -12.39 22.88
N ARG A 137 35.23 -13.02 22.25
CA ARG A 137 36.62 -12.56 22.34
C ARG A 137 36.87 -11.19 21.70
N ILE A 138 36.21 -10.90 20.57
CA ILE A 138 36.30 -9.58 19.93
C ILE A 138 35.64 -8.52 20.81
N ALA A 139 34.51 -8.84 21.44
CA ALA A 139 33.82 -7.94 22.36
C ALA A 139 34.60 -7.71 23.65
N GLU A 140 35.25 -8.74 24.20
CA GLU A 140 36.21 -8.63 25.31
C GLU A 140 37.37 -7.71 24.95
N ALA A 141 37.98 -7.89 23.77
CA ALA A 141 39.10 -7.08 23.32
C ALA A 141 38.72 -5.61 23.08
N LEU A 142 37.45 -5.32 22.73
CA LEU A 142 36.93 -3.97 22.51
C LEU A 142 36.27 -3.36 23.75
N GLY A 143 36.12 -4.10 24.85
CA GLY A 143 35.43 -3.67 26.07
C GLY A 143 33.91 -3.48 25.91
N GLN A 144 33.29 -4.13 24.91
CA GLN A 144 31.88 -3.95 24.49
C GLN A 144 30.99 -5.18 24.75
N ILE A 145 31.37 -6.04 25.70
CA ILE A 145 30.66 -7.31 25.98
C ILE A 145 29.19 -7.08 26.33
N GLU A 146 28.90 -6.07 27.15
CA GLU A 146 27.54 -5.75 27.61
C GLU A 146 26.62 -5.28 26.48
N ASP A 147 27.17 -4.57 25.49
CA ASP A 147 26.43 -4.13 24.31
C ASP A 147 26.08 -5.32 23.40
N LEU A 148 26.93 -6.35 23.35
CA LEU A 148 26.75 -7.49 22.47
C LEU A 148 25.64 -8.43 22.96
N ASP A 149 25.56 -8.68 24.27
CA ASP A 149 24.46 -9.44 24.89
C ASP A 149 23.12 -8.71 24.76
N ARG A 150 23.13 -7.40 24.96
CA ARG A 150 21.94 -6.56 24.76
C ARG A 150 21.45 -6.63 23.31
N LEU A 151 22.35 -6.50 22.34
CA LEU A 151 22.02 -6.63 20.92
C LEU A 151 21.51 -8.04 20.57
N TYR A 152 22.03 -9.09 21.20
CA TYR A 152 21.56 -10.46 20.98
C TYR A 152 20.11 -10.66 21.45
N LEU A 153 19.77 -10.11 22.62
CA LEU A 153 18.40 -10.11 23.15
C LEU A 153 17.46 -9.31 22.24
N GLU A 154 17.89 -8.12 21.79
CA GLU A 154 17.11 -7.28 20.87
C GLU A 154 16.82 -8.00 19.55
N VAL A 155 17.85 -8.61 18.93
CA VAL A 155 17.70 -9.38 17.68
C VAL A 155 16.79 -10.59 17.87
N SER A 156 16.88 -11.27 19.01
CA SER A 156 16.01 -12.42 19.32
C SER A 156 14.56 -11.98 19.47
N ARG A 157 14.32 -10.88 20.19
CA ARG A 157 12.98 -10.29 20.34
C ARG A 157 12.39 -9.87 18.98
N LEU A 158 13.16 -9.16 18.17
CA LEU A 158 12.75 -8.74 16.82
C LEU A 158 12.46 -9.93 15.90
N LYS A 159 13.23 -11.02 15.99
CA LYS A 159 12.96 -12.25 15.24
C LYS A 159 11.64 -12.89 15.65
N GLU A 160 11.32 -12.91 16.93
CA GLU A 160 10.05 -13.43 17.43
C GLU A 160 8.86 -12.56 17.01
N GLU A 161 9.00 -11.23 17.10
CA GLU A 161 8.00 -10.27 16.61
C GLU A 161 7.76 -10.47 15.11
N ALA A 162 8.82 -10.55 14.30
CA ALA A 162 8.71 -10.81 12.86
C ALA A 162 8.06 -12.17 12.55
N ARG A 163 8.30 -13.21 13.36
CA ARG A 163 7.62 -14.51 13.22
C ARG A 163 6.13 -14.39 13.52
N ARG A 164 5.75 -13.68 14.59
CA ARG A 164 4.34 -13.46 14.96
C ARG A 164 3.61 -12.65 13.89
N GLU A 165 4.24 -11.62 13.34
CA GLU A 165 3.66 -10.82 12.25
C GLU A 165 3.49 -11.65 10.98
N ARG A 166 4.48 -12.47 10.61
CA ARG A 166 4.37 -13.38 9.46
C ARG A 166 3.27 -14.42 9.67
N ALA A 167 3.08 -14.92 10.89
CA ALA A 167 1.98 -15.83 11.21
C ALA A 167 0.62 -15.14 11.02
N LYS A 168 0.43 -13.94 11.59
CA LYS A 168 -0.79 -13.14 11.40
C LYS A 168 -1.06 -12.83 9.92
N ALA A 169 -0.02 -12.48 9.15
CA ALA A 169 -0.16 -12.21 7.72
C ALA A 169 -0.63 -13.45 6.94
N ARG A 170 -0.16 -14.64 7.31
CA ARG A 170 -0.62 -15.92 6.72
C ARG A 170 -2.08 -16.21 7.09
N GLU A 171 -2.45 -16.00 8.35
CA GLU A 171 -3.84 -16.17 8.79
C GLU A 171 -4.79 -15.20 8.07
N TYR A 172 -4.41 -13.93 7.96
CA TYR A 172 -5.21 -12.96 7.21
C TYR A 172 -5.33 -13.36 5.75
N LYS A 173 -4.22 -13.73 5.10
CA LYS A 173 -4.25 -14.21 3.71
C LYS A 173 -5.17 -15.41 3.52
N ALA A 174 -5.17 -16.37 4.45
CA ALA A 174 -6.06 -17.52 4.40
C ALA A 174 -7.54 -17.09 4.52
N LYS A 175 -7.86 -16.21 5.49
CA LYS A 175 -9.22 -15.65 5.65
C LYS A 175 -9.67 -14.89 4.40
N THR A 176 -8.79 -14.12 3.76
CA THR A 176 -9.13 -13.41 2.52
C THR A 176 -9.48 -14.39 1.40
N GLN A 177 -8.72 -15.48 1.27
CA GLN A 177 -9.00 -16.52 0.26
C GLN A 177 -10.30 -17.27 0.53
N GLU A 178 -10.65 -17.51 1.79
CA GLU A 178 -11.94 -18.11 2.16
C GLU A 178 -13.10 -17.18 1.82
N LEU A 179 -13.01 -15.90 2.19
CA LEU A 179 -14.02 -14.90 1.86
C LEU A 179 -14.18 -14.71 0.34
N GLU A 180 -13.10 -14.75 -0.43
CA GLU A 180 -13.16 -14.70 -1.89
C GLU A 180 -13.90 -15.91 -2.48
N LYS A 181 -13.71 -17.11 -1.93
CA LYS A 181 -14.45 -18.32 -2.35
C LYS A 181 -15.93 -18.20 -2.01
N GLU A 182 -16.26 -17.70 -0.83
CA GLU A 182 -17.65 -17.47 -0.42
C GLU A 182 -18.33 -16.45 -1.33
N LEU A 183 -17.66 -15.33 -1.63
CA LEU A 183 -18.16 -14.33 -2.57
C LEU A 183 -18.42 -14.93 -3.95
N ARG A 184 -17.52 -15.76 -4.47
CA ARG A 184 -17.73 -16.45 -5.76
C ARG A 184 -18.98 -17.33 -5.75
N LYS A 185 -19.16 -18.14 -4.71
CA LYS A 185 -20.37 -18.97 -4.55
C LYS A 185 -21.64 -18.12 -4.51
N LEU A 186 -21.63 -17.03 -3.75
CA LEU A 186 -22.77 -16.10 -3.69
C LEU A 186 -23.05 -15.46 -5.04
N TYR A 187 -22.02 -15.08 -5.80
CA TYR A 187 -22.20 -14.56 -7.16
C TYR A 187 -22.83 -15.60 -8.10
N GLU A 188 -22.38 -16.86 -8.03
CA GLU A 188 -22.97 -17.96 -8.78
C GLU A 188 -24.44 -18.19 -8.40
N GLU A 189 -24.75 -18.22 -7.10
CA GLU A 189 -26.12 -18.35 -6.58
C GLU A 189 -27.02 -17.19 -7.06
N ILE A 190 -26.54 -15.94 -6.96
CA ILE A 190 -27.28 -14.77 -7.47
C ILE A 190 -27.50 -14.89 -8.97
N SER A 191 -26.50 -15.35 -9.73
CA SER A 191 -26.63 -15.52 -11.18
C SER A 191 -27.68 -16.58 -11.54
N ALA A 192 -27.68 -17.71 -10.83
CA ALA A 192 -28.63 -18.80 -11.02
C ALA A 192 -30.06 -18.36 -10.65
N LEU A 193 -30.23 -17.65 -9.53
CA LEU A 193 -31.52 -17.08 -9.12
C LEU A 193 -32.04 -16.06 -10.13
N ARG A 194 -31.17 -15.23 -10.72
CA ARG A 194 -31.55 -14.30 -11.79
C ARG A 194 -32.03 -15.04 -13.03
N GLN A 195 -31.36 -16.12 -13.43
CA GLN A 195 -31.81 -16.94 -14.56
C GLN A 195 -33.17 -17.59 -14.29
N GLN A 196 -33.34 -18.21 -13.12
CA GLN A 196 -34.62 -18.79 -12.70
C GLN A 196 -35.74 -17.75 -12.67
N LEU A 197 -35.48 -16.53 -12.19
CA LEU A 197 -36.44 -15.44 -12.20
C LEU A 197 -36.86 -15.07 -13.63
N GLU A 198 -35.91 -14.97 -14.56
CA GLU A 198 -36.20 -14.64 -15.96
C GLU A 198 -36.98 -15.76 -16.67
N GLU A 199 -36.65 -17.02 -16.39
CA GLU A 199 -37.41 -18.17 -16.86
C GLU A 199 -38.84 -18.18 -16.29
N ALA A 200 -38.98 -17.93 -14.99
CA ALA A 200 -40.28 -17.82 -14.33
C ALA A 200 -41.11 -16.66 -14.92
N LYS A 201 -40.51 -15.49 -15.18
CA LYS A 201 -41.18 -14.37 -15.86
C LYS A 201 -41.60 -14.73 -17.29
N LYS A 202 -40.75 -15.42 -18.05
CA LYS A 202 -41.09 -15.88 -19.41
C LYS A 202 -42.22 -16.92 -19.38
N ALA A 203 -42.16 -17.87 -18.45
CA ALA A 203 -43.21 -18.87 -18.24
C ALA A 203 -44.52 -18.20 -17.82
N GLN A 204 -44.47 -17.23 -16.90
CA GLN A 204 -45.62 -16.46 -16.46
C GLN A 204 -46.23 -15.68 -17.65
N LYS A 205 -45.43 -14.98 -18.45
CA LYS A 205 -45.91 -14.31 -19.68
C LYS A 205 -46.59 -15.27 -20.66
N ARG A 206 -46.08 -16.50 -20.80
CA ARG A 206 -46.70 -17.55 -21.63
C ARG A 206 -48.01 -18.08 -21.02
N TYR A 207 -48.09 -18.19 -19.70
CA TYR A 207 -49.28 -18.67 -18.99
C TYR A 207 -50.40 -17.63 -18.89
N ILE A 208 -50.08 -16.33 -18.87
CA ILE A 208 -51.09 -15.28 -18.70
C ILE A 208 -52.10 -15.23 -19.87
N TYR A 209 -51.73 -15.67 -21.09
CA TYR A 209 -52.65 -15.64 -22.24
C TYR A 209 -52.64 -16.98 -23.00
N LYS A 210 -53.35 -17.98 -22.46
CA LYS A 210 -53.75 -19.13 -23.26
C LYS A 210 -54.71 -18.63 -24.34
N MET A 211 -54.29 -18.69 -25.61
CA MET A 211 -55.08 -18.23 -26.75
C MET A 211 -56.04 -19.34 -27.19
N VAL A 212 -57.30 -18.99 -27.44
CA VAL A 212 -58.34 -19.93 -27.88
C VAL A 212 -58.93 -19.47 -29.20
N ALA A 213 -59.12 -20.43 -30.12
CA ALA A 213 -59.77 -20.19 -31.41
C ALA A 213 -61.30 -20.23 -31.26
N LEU A 214 -61.95 -19.14 -31.61
CA LEU A 214 -63.40 -18.99 -31.61
C LEU A 214 -63.91 -18.73 -33.03
N LYS A 215 -65.18 -19.06 -33.27
CA LYS A 215 -65.95 -18.68 -34.44
C LYS A 215 -67.03 -17.67 -34.04
N ALA A 216 -67.05 -16.50 -34.67
CA ALA A 216 -68.09 -15.50 -34.45
C ALA A 216 -69.46 -16.03 -34.89
N ILE A 217 -70.48 -15.81 -34.07
CA ILE A 217 -71.89 -16.11 -34.40
C ILE A 217 -72.55 -14.86 -35.01
N ALA A 218 -72.17 -13.68 -34.52
CA ALA A 218 -72.64 -12.37 -34.99
C ALA A 218 -71.45 -11.42 -35.18
N HIS A 219 -71.69 -10.24 -35.76
CA HIS A 219 -70.67 -9.19 -35.88
C HIS A 219 -70.19 -8.73 -34.49
N ILE A 220 -68.88 -8.76 -34.27
CA ILE A 220 -68.22 -8.33 -33.02
C ILE A 220 -67.37 -7.10 -33.34
N PRO A 221 -67.65 -5.92 -32.75
CA PRO A 221 -66.82 -4.73 -32.96
C PRO A 221 -65.43 -4.91 -32.34
N SER A 222 -64.49 -4.04 -32.71
CA SER A 222 -63.14 -4.09 -32.11
C SER A 222 -63.18 -3.84 -30.60
N PHE A 223 -62.39 -4.60 -29.85
CA PHE A 223 -62.30 -4.49 -28.39
C PHE A 223 -60.85 -4.67 -27.91
N LEU A 224 -60.55 -4.11 -26.73
CA LEU A 224 -59.26 -4.29 -26.07
C LEU A 224 -59.28 -5.58 -25.25
N GLY A 225 -58.43 -6.54 -25.60
CA GLY A 225 -58.26 -7.79 -24.86
C GLY A 225 -57.51 -7.58 -23.54
N GLU A 226 -57.58 -8.57 -22.65
CA GLU A 226 -56.86 -8.56 -21.37
C GLU A 226 -55.33 -8.50 -21.53
N ASP A 227 -54.81 -8.87 -22.71
CA ASP A 227 -53.39 -8.74 -23.06
C ASP A 227 -52.98 -7.33 -23.51
N GLY A 228 -53.93 -6.39 -23.50
CA GLY A 228 -53.73 -5.02 -23.94
C GLY A 228 -53.68 -4.86 -25.46
N LYS A 229 -54.00 -5.90 -26.24
CA LYS A 229 -54.11 -5.81 -27.71
C LYS A 229 -55.54 -5.58 -28.16
N VAL A 230 -55.70 -4.89 -29.28
CA VAL A 230 -57.02 -4.67 -29.89
C VAL A 230 -57.33 -5.83 -30.83
N TYR A 231 -58.50 -6.44 -30.65
CA TYR A 231 -59.01 -7.54 -31.46
C TYR A 231 -60.28 -7.11 -32.20
N GLY A 232 -60.43 -7.53 -33.45
CA GLY A 232 -61.59 -7.24 -34.29
C GLY A 232 -61.44 -5.97 -35.15
N PRO A 233 -62.50 -5.55 -35.86
CA PRO A 233 -63.83 -6.16 -35.87
C PRO A 233 -63.84 -7.56 -36.51
N PHE A 234 -64.78 -8.41 -36.09
CA PHE A 234 -64.98 -9.75 -36.62
C PHE A 234 -66.37 -9.91 -37.20
N GLU A 235 -66.46 -10.46 -38.41
CA GLU A 235 -67.73 -10.73 -39.07
C GLU A 235 -68.32 -12.07 -38.65
N ALA A 236 -69.64 -12.22 -38.82
CA ALA A 236 -70.33 -13.46 -38.52
C ALA A 236 -69.72 -14.64 -39.32
N GLY A 237 -69.37 -15.72 -38.61
CA GLY A 237 -68.74 -16.90 -39.17
C GLY A 237 -67.20 -16.87 -39.23
N GLN A 238 -66.56 -15.73 -38.97
CA GLN A 238 -65.10 -15.59 -38.97
C GLN A 238 -64.47 -16.33 -37.78
N ILE A 239 -63.32 -16.96 -38.02
CA ILE A 239 -62.54 -17.67 -36.99
C ILE A 239 -61.38 -16.77 -36.55
N PHE A 240 -61.20 -16.61 -35.25
CA PHE A 240 -60.19 -15.74 -34.67
C PHE A 240 -59.64 -16.29 -33.35
N ASN A 241 -58.44 -15.85 -32.96
CA ASN A 241 -57.77 -16.25 -31.72
C ASN A 241 -57.77 -15.10 -30.73
N VAL A 242 -58.27 -15.35 -29.52
CA VAL A 242 -58.32 -14.38 -28.42
C VAL A 242 -57.90 -15.04 -27.10
N PRO A 243 -57.49 -14.27 -26.08
CA PRO A 243 -57.20 -14.81 -24.76
C PRO A 243 -58.39 -15.58 -24.17
N GLU A 244 -58.13 -16.70 -23.48
CA GLU A 244 -59.16 -17.62 -22.95
C GLU A 244 -60.22 -16.93 -22.08
N LYS A 245 -59.82 -15.93 -21.29
CA LYS A 245 -60.75 -15.17 -20.46
C LYS A 245 -61.69 -14.30 -21.27
N ASP A 246 -61.21 -13.70 -22.35
CA ASP A 246 -62.05 -12.92 -23.27
C ASP A 246 -62.90 -13.86 -24.13
N ALA A 247 -62.36 -15.03 -24.49
CA ALA A 247 -63.12 -16.08 -25.15
C ALA A 247 -64.33 -16.52 -24.31
N HIS A 248 -64.15 -16.71 -22.99
CA HIS A 248 -65.26 -17.01 -22.07
C HIS A 248 -66.33 -15.91 -22.07
N LYS A 249 -65.94 -14.63 -22.06
CA LYS A 249 -66.89 -13.49 -22.11
C LYS A 249 -67.67 -13.45 -23.42
N LEU A 250 -67.03 -13.77 -24.55
CA LEU A 250 -67.68 -13.80 -25.86
C LEU A 250 -68.63 -15.00 -26.00
N ILE A 251 -68.25 -16.17 -25.48
CA ILE A 251 -69.09 -17.36 -25.47
C ILE A 251 -70.29 -17.17 -24.53
N SER A 252 -70.08 -16.66 -23.31
CA SER A 252 -71.17 -16.47 -22.33
C SER A 252 -72.20 -15.45 -22.79
N ARG A 253 -71.79 -14.47 -23.60
CA ARG A 253 -72.69 -13.50 -24.26
C ARG A 253 -73.34 -14.04 -25.54
N GLY A 254 -73.04 -15.27 -25.95
CA GLY A 254 -73.57 -15.88 -27.17
C GLY A 254 -73.06 -15.25 -28.46
N LEU A 255 -71.97 -14.47 -28.41
CA LEU A 255 -71.41 -13.77 -29.58
C LEU A 255 -70.47 -14.66 -30.40
N ALA A 256 -69.90 -15.69 -29.78
CA ALA A 256 -68.97 -16.62 -30.41
C ALA A 256 -69.14 -18.04 -29.86
N GLN A 257 -68.65 -19.02 -30.61
CA GLN A 257 -68.58 -20.43 -30.19
C GLN A 257 -67.17 -20.99 -30.34
N PRO A 258 -66.77 -22.01 -29.55
CA PRO A 258 -65.49 -22.70 -29.74
C PRO A 258 -65.36 -23.27 -31.15
N TRP A 259 -64.27 -23.00 -31.84
CA TRP A 259 -64.05 -23.55 -33.19
C TRP A 259 -63.77 -25.06 -33.17
N LYS A 260 -63.21 -25.59 -32.08
CA LYS A 260 -63.08 -27.03 -31.81
C LYS A 260 -63.74 -27.37 -30.46
N PRO A 261 -64.58 -28.42 -30.37
CA PRO A 261 -65.33 -28.75 -29.15
C PRO A 261 -64.47 -29.18 -27.95
N THR A 262 -63.16 -29.40 -28.13
CA THR A 262 -62.21 -29.79 -27.07
C THR A 262 -61.50 -28.62 -26.36
N ALA A 263 -61.78 -27.35 -26.71
CA ALA A 263 -61.04 -26.21 -26.16
C ALA A 263 -61.50 -25.74 -24.76
N PHE A 264 -62.72 -26.10 -24.34
CA PHE A 264 -63.26 -25.77 -23.03
C PHE A 264 -63.83 -27.03 -22.38
N THR A 265 -63.01 -27.73 -21.58
CA THR A 265 -63.57 -28.57 -20.52
C THR A 265 -64.31 -27.66 -19.54
N PRO A 266 -65.61 -27.87 -19.26
CA PRO A 266 -66.29 -27.13 -18.21
C PRO A 266 -65.56 -27.41 -16.90
N GLU A 267 -64.97 -26.39 -16.28
CA GLU A 267 -64.43 -26.55 -14.93
C GLU A 267 -65.62 -26.88 -14.01
N ALA A 268 -65.70 -28.14 -13.57
CA ALA A 268 -66.58 -28.54 -12.48
C ALA A 268 -66.32 -27.62 -11.27
N PRO A 269 -67.35 -27.24 -10.49
CA PRO A 269 -67.18 -26.37 -9.34
C PRO A 269 -66.13 -27.00 -8.40
N LYS A 270 -64.97 -26.35 -8.31
CA LYS A 270 -63.87 -26.78 -7.43
C LYS A 270 -64.41 -26.75 -6.00
N ALA A 271 -64.62 -27.94 -5.42
CA ALA A 271 -64.89 -28.10 -4.00
C ALA A 271 -63.85 -27.33 -3.17
N PRO A 272 -64.24 -26.68 -2.06
CA PRO A 272 -63.32 -25.91 -1.24
C PRO A 272 -62.20 -26.81 -0.72
N LYS A 273 -60.95 -26.48 -1.09
CA LYS A 273 -59.75 -27.18 -0.60
C LYS A 273 -59.47 -26.77 0.84
N ALA A 274 -60.22 -27.36 1.78
CA ALA A 274 -60.08 -27.19 3.22
C ALA A 274 -58.66 -27.37 3.83
N PRO A 275 -57.75 -28.24 3.32
CA PRO A 275 -56.50 -28.47 4.06
C PRO A 275 -55.53 -27.28 4.05
N LYS A 276 -55.60 -26.37 3.07
CA LYS A 276 -54.63 -25.26 2.99
C LYS A 276 -55.00 -24.05 3.85
N GLU A 277 -56.28 -23.87 4.16
CA GLU A 277 -56.73 -22.75 5.00
C GLU A 277 -56.48 -23.01 6.48
N GLU A 278 -56.69 -24.25 6.94
CA GLU A 278 -56.36 -24.65 8.31
C GLU A 278 -54.86 -24.58 8.60
N ILE A 279 -54.02 -24.98 7.65
CA ILE A 279 -52.56 -24.90 7.78
C ILE A 279 -52.10 -23.43 7.79
N LYS A 280 -52.74 -22.56 7.00
CA LYS A 280 -52.46 -21.11 7.04
C LYS A 280 -52.85 -20.51 8.38
N ALA A 281 -54.04 -20.83 8.91
CA ALA A 281 -54.50 -20.32 10.21
C ALA A 281 -53.55 -20.75 11.35
N LYS A 282 -53.13 -22.02 11.37
CA LYS A 282 -52.13 -22.53 12.33
C LYS A 282 -50.77 -21.84 12.19
N ALA A 283 -50.33 -21.57 10.97
CA ALA A 283 -49.08 -20.86 10.74
C ALA A 283 -49.14 -19.40 11.23
N THR A 284 -50.29 -18.72 11.07
CA THR A 284 -50.48 -17.35 11.57
C THR A 284 -50.49 -17.31 13.10
N GLN A 285 -51.12 -18.28 13.77
CA GLN A 285 -51.11 -18.38 15.23
C GLN A 285 -49.69 -18.59 15.78
N LEU A 286 -48.95 -19.56 15.22
CA LEU A 286 -47.57 -19.82 15.63
C LEU A 286 -46.62 -18.65 15.33
N TRP A 287 -46.88 -17.87 14.29
CA TRP A 287 -46.10 -16.67 14.01
C TRP A 287 -46.27 -15.59 15.08
N ASN A 288 -47.50 -15.40 15.57
CA ASN A 288 -47.76 -14.45 16.65
C ASN A 288 -47.13 -14.93 17.97
N GLU A 289 -47.27 -16.23 18.30
CA GLU A 289 -46.62 -16.81 19.48
C GLU A 289 -45.09 -16.72 19.43
N TYR A 290 -44.49 -16.82 18.23
CA TYR A 290 -43.06 -16.62 18.03
C TYR A 290 -42.63 -15.18 18.30
N ILE A 291 -43.42 -14.20 17.85
CA ILE A 291 -43.17 -12.77 18.11
C ILE A 291 -43.26 -12.51 19.61
N ASP A 292 -44.29 -13.02 20.28
CA ASP A 292 -44.47 -12.82 21.72
C ASP A 292 -43.34 -13.49 22.53
N ALA A 293 -42.90 -14.70 22.14
CA ALA A 293 -41.78 -15.39 22.79
C ALA A 293 -40.43 -14.69 22.57
N THR A 294 -40.22 -14.07 21.40
CA THR A 294 -38.99 -13.31 21.12
C THR A 294 -38.98 -11.97 21.85
N LEU A 295 -40.11 -11.27 21.92
CA LEU A 295 -40.25 -10.04 22.71
C LEU A 295 -40.19 -10.30 24.22
N GLY A 296 -40.65 -11.46 24.67
CA GLY A 296 -40.57 -11.91 26.06
C GLY A 296 -39.20 -12.46 26.50
N TYR A 297 -38.17 -12.43 25.63
CA TYR A 297 -36.84 -12.98 25.90
C TYR A 297 -36.85 -14.47 26.32
N GLU A 298 -37.70 -15.29 25.71
CA GLU A 298 -37.74 -16.75 25.92
C GLU A 298 -37.10 -17.50 24.71
N PRO A 299 -35.76 -17.56 24.63
CA PRO A 299 -35.07 -18.02 23.41
C PRO A 299 -35.31 -19.50 23.08
N THR A 300 -35.49 -20.34 24.10
CA THR A 300 -35.76 -21.77 23.92
C THR A 300 -37.13 -22.03 23.31
N LYS A 301 -38.16 -21.29 23.77
CA LYS A 301 -39.53 -21.37 23.27
C LYS A 301 -39.64 -20.80 21.85
N ALA A 302 -39.04 -19.64 21.60
CA ALA A 302 -38.96 -19.06 20.26
C ALA A 302 -38.31 -20.03 19.25
N MET A 303 -37.23 -20.71 19.64
CA MET A 303 -36.56 -21.67 18.77
C MET A 303 -37.43 -22.92 18.47
N GLN A 304 -38.24 -23.38 19.42
CA GLN A 304 -39.17 -24.49 19.21
C GLN A 304 -40.32 -24.11 18.25
N ILE A 305 -40.90 -22.93 18.43
CA ILE A 305 -41.97 -22.42 17.55
C ILE A 305 -41.44 -22.21 16.12
N ALA A 306 -40.22 -21.70 15.97
CA ALA A 306 -39.57 -21.54 14.67
C ALA A 306 -39.38 -22.88 13.93
N ARG A 307 -39.15 -23.99 14.65
CA ARG A 307 -39.08 -25.34 14.04
C ARG A 307 -40.44 -25.79 13.53
N GLN A 308 -41.50 -25.58 14.30
CA GLN A 308 -42.87 -25.93 13.90
C GLN A 308 -43.33 -25.13 12.68
N LEU A 309 -43.02 -23.83 12.62
CA LEU A 309 -43.28 -22.98 11.44
C LEU A 309 -42.57 -23.49 10.19
N ARG A 310 -41.33 -23.99 10.30
CA ARG A 310 -40.60 -24.58 9.16
C ARG A 310 -41.28 -25.83 8.62
N GLU A 311 -41.79 -26.70 9.50
CA GLU A 311 -42.49 -27.92 9.08
C GLU A 311 -43.85 -27.60 8.42
N LEU A 312 -44.62 -26.67 8.98
CA LEU A 312 -45.87 -26.21 8.34
C LEU A 312 -45.61 -25.53 6.99
N ARG A 313 -44.51 -24.79 6.87
CA ARG A 313 -44.09 -24.21 5.59
C ARG A 313 -43.76 -25.30 4.57
N LYS A 314 -43.06 -26.37 4.95
CA LYS A 314 -42.82 -27.51 4.05
C LYS A 314 -44.14 -28.10 3.55
N GLN A 315 -45.14 -28.28 4.42
CA GLN A 315 -46.46 -28.82 4.05
C GLN A 315 -47.28 -27.89 3.12
N LEU A 316 -47.08 -26.58 3.19
CA LEU A 316 -47.78 -25.63 2.29
C LEU A 316 -47.18 -25.57 0.87
N PHE A 317 -45.88 -25.85 0.76
CA PHE A 317 -45.09 -25.66 -0.47
C PHE A 317 -44.59 -26.96 -1.10
N SER A 318 -44.82 -28.13 -0.49
CA SER A 318 -44.74 -29.46 -1.11
C SER A 318 -45.97 -29.76 -1.96
#